data_AF-A0A381WVW4-F1
#
_entry.id   AF-A0A381WVW4-F1
#
_cell.length_a   1.000
_cell.length_b   1.000
_cell.length_c   1.000
_cell.angle_alpha   90.00
_cell.angle_beta   90.00
_cell.angle_gamma   90.00
#
_symmetry.space_group_name_H-M   'P 1'
#
loop_
_entity.id
_entity.type
_entity.pdbx_description
1 polymer ?
#
loop_
_entity_poly.entity_id
_entity_poly.type
_entity_poly.pdbx_seq_one_letter_code
_entity_poly.pdbx_strand_id
1 'polypeptide(L)'
;VSPVSTIKAQLRLSGWTPHAIKQLIKWIVYTVLIINFGFYIWDDWQIAQHTLRGGGSAVKWASAFVTSIDEIAWFVLLALFELETYVLSDEAYKPSVENLMHGVRIICYFLLAHTIYAYSIGIIDLYPTQPVPEVNGLCQLADQDISYTYNLDYTVIDSTNCSQLSNAREFFYPGFESVVTDAAGLSIQRDLAWVDLIEAFVWLLIVFTIEFMVRMHNRGLTSGSLMTLANVSKILLYGLLLLAAAYWAFLTHWLYVWDELVWIAGFAAIEMNVAEWRDELLEQEQAA
;
A
#
# COMPACT_ATOMS: atom_id res chain seq x y z
N VAL A 1 41.27 20.21 -7.51
CA VAL A 1 39.80 20.45 -7.57
C VAL A 1 39.16 19.11 -7.82
N SER A 2 38.35 18.59 -6.88
CA SER A 2 37.79 17.23 -7.01
C SER A 2 36.65 17.22 -8.03
N PRO A 3 36.36 16.09 -8.71
CA PRO A 3 35.25 15.98 -9.66
C PRO A 3 33.90 16.42 -9.05
N VAL A 4 33.70 16.11 -7.76
CA VAL A 4 32.51 16.47 -6.97
C VAL A 4 32.33 17.99 -6.83
N SER A 5 33.42 18.74 -6.67
CA SER A 5 33.37 20.21 -6.58
C SER A 5 33.00 20.88 -7.91
N THR A 6 33.29 20.21 -9.03
CA THR A 6 33.00 20.71 -10.38
C THR A 6 31.53 20.46 -10.76
N ILE A 7 30.97 19.31 -10.36
CA ILE A 7 29.55 18.98 -10.54
C ILE A 7 28.65 19.91 -9.72
N LYS A 8 29.00 20.17 -8.45
CA LYS A 8 28.27 21.15 -7.61
C LYS A 8 28.29 22.57 -8.19
N ALA A 9 29.39 22.98 -8.83
CA ALA A 9 29.50 24.28 -9.47
C ALA A 9 28.69 24.39 -10.77
N GLN A 10 28.63 23.32 -11.58
CA GLN A 10 27.80 23.26 -12.79
C GLN A 10 26.29 23.23 -12.47
N LEU A 11 25.86 22.52 -11.42
CA LEU A 11 24.47 22.52 -10.95
C LEU A 11 24.01 23.92 -10.52
N ARG A 12 24.85 24.68 -9.79
CA ARG A 12 24.55 26.07 -9.40
C ARG A 12 24.39 27.04 -10.57
N LEU A 13 25.10 26.83 -11.69
CA LEU A 13 24.98 27.66 -12.90
C LEU A 13 23.72 27.35 -13.72
N SER A 14 23.07 26.20 -13.47
CA SER A 14 21.84 25.78 -14.16
C SER A 14 20.54 26.29 -13.49
N GLY A 15 20.64 27.01 -12.38
CA GLY A 15 19.48 27.49 -11.60
C GLY A 15 18.87 26.47 -10.64
N TRP A 16 19.38 25.24 -10.60
CA TRP A 16 18.87 24.18 -9.72
C TRP A 16 19.60 24.14 -8.38
N THR A 17 18.91 24.54 -7.31
CA THR A 17 19.38 24.34 -5.94
C THR A 17 19.05 22.90 -5.47
N PRO A 18 19.80 22.32 -4.52
CA PRO A 18 19.47 21.02 -3.93
C PRO A 18 18.03 20.94 -3.40
N HIS A 19 17.53 22.06 -2.85
CA HIS A 19 16.15 22.19 -2.40
C HIS A 19 15.14 22.06 -3.54
N ALA A 20 15.38 22.73 -4.68
CA ALA A 20 14.52 22.64 -5.86
C ALA A 20 14.45 21.21 -6.44
N ILE A 21 15.57 20.48 -6.41
CA ILE A 21 15.63 19.08 -6.86
C ILE A 21 14.80 18.18 -5.94
N LYS A 22 14.95 18.31 -4.62
CA LYS A 22 14.14 17.55 -3.65
C LYS A 22 12.65 17.82 -3.84
N GLN A 23 12.27 19.08 -3.99
CA GLN A 23 10.88 19.46 -4.19
C GLN A 23 10.33 18.90 -5.50
N LEU A 24 11.12 18.89 -6.57
CA LEU A 24 10.75 18.23 -7.82
C LEU A 24 10.51 16.74 -7.62
N ILE A 25 11.43 16.03 -6.93
CA ILE A 25 11.28 14.59 -6.66
C ILE A 25 9.99 14.33 -5.87
N LYS A 26 9.72 15.12 -4.81
CA LYS A 26 8.48 15.00 -4.03
C LYS A 26 7.24 15.15 -4.92
N TRP A 27 7.18 16.21 -5.75
CA TRP A 27 6.05 16.42 -6.65
C TRP A 27 5.88 15.30 -7.66
N ILE A 28 6.97 14.74 -8.19
CA ILE A 28 6.92 13.58 -9.09
C ILE A 28 6.32 12.38 -8.36
N VAL A 29 6.84 12.04 -7.18
CA VAL A 29 6.36 10.90 -6.38
C VAL A 29 4.88 11.07 -6.04
N TYR A 30 4.46 12.23 -5.53
CA TYR A 30 3.05 12.48 -5.20
C TYR A 30 2.14 12.43 -6.43
N THR A 31 2.59 12.96 -7.56
CA THR A 31 1.81 12.87 -8.81
C THR A 31 1.62 11.42 -9.23
N VAL A 32 2.69 10.62 -9.16
CA VAL A 32 2.65 9.20 -9.50
C VAL A 32 1.73 8.43 -8.56
N LEU A 33 1.83 8.68 -7.25
CA LEU A 33 0.96 8.04 -6.26
C LEU A 33 -0.52 8.42 -6.45
N ILE A 34 -0.83 9.69 -6.77
CA ILE A 34 -2.22 10.09 -7.06
C ILE A 34 -2.76 9.39 -8.30
N ILE A 35 -1.93 9.19 -9.33
CA ILE A 35 -2.32 8.41 -10.51
C ILE A 35 -2.59 6.95 -10.13
N ASN A 36 -1.72 6.38 -9.29
CA ASN A 36 -1.86 5.01 -8.78
C ASN A 36 -3.18 4.80 -8.03
N PHE A 37 -3.52 5.74 -7.16
CA PHE A 37 -4.80 5.75 -6.46
C PHE A 37 -6.01 5.78 -7.37
N GLY A 38 -5.93 6.51 -8.48
CA GLY A 38 -6.96 6.49 -9.51
C GLY A 38 -7.16 5.09 -10.12
N PHE A 39 -6.08 4.34 -10.31
CA PHE A 39 -6.15 2.95 -10.76
C PHE A 39 -6.74 2.02 -9.70
N TYR A 40 -6.37 2.14 -8.43
CA TYR A 40 -6.93 1.30 -7.38
C TYR A 40 -8.41 1.56 -7.09
N ILE A 41 -8.88 2.81 -7.15
CA ILE A 41 -10.32 3.09 -7.08
C ILE A 41 -11.05 2.35 -8.22
N TRP A 42 -10.47 2.37 -9.42
CA TRP A 42 -11.07 1.69 -10.56
C TRP A 42 -11.04 0.17 -10.39
N ASP A 43 -9.93 -0.39 -9.93
CA ASP A 43 -9.75 -1.83 -9.67
C ASP A 43 -10.72 -2.34 -8.59
N ASP A 44 -10.76 -1.68 -7.43
CA ASP A 44 -11.69 -1.97 -6.34
C ASP A 44 -13.15 -1.90 -6.84
N TRP A 45 -13.48 -0.89 -7.66
CA TRP A 45 -14.81 -0.76 -8.25
C TRP A 45 -15.12 -1.91 -9.22
N GLN A 46 -14.17 -2.32 -10.07
CA GLN A 46 -14.36 -3.47 -10.97
C GLN A 46 -14.60 -4.75 -10.16
N ILE A 47 -13.78 -5.04 -9.15
CA ILE A 47 -13.93 -6.23 -8.30
C ILE A 47 -15.26 -6.21 -7.54
N ALA A 48 -15.64 -5.07 -6.97
CA ALA A 48 -16.90 -4.90 -6.24
C ALA A 48 -18.13 -5.17 -7.13
N GLN A 49 -18.08 -4.80 -8.42
CA GLN A 49 -19.14 -5.09 -9.38
C GLN A 49 -19.35 -6.60 -9.62
N HIS A 50 -18.39 -7.45 -9.28
CA HIS A 50 -18.52 -8.91 -9.37
C HIS A 50 -18.88 -9.55 -8.03
N THR A 51 -18.28 -9.09 -6.94
CA THR A 51 -18.42 -9.70 -5.60
C THR A 51 -19.65 -9.22 -4.82
N LEU A 52 -20.15 -8.00 -5.09
CA LEU A 52 -21.24 -7.37 -4.34
C LEU A 52 -22.52 -7.14 -5.17
N ARG A 53 -22.75 -7.92 -6.24
CA ARG A 53 -23.95 -7.80 -7.09
C ARG A 53 -25.28 -7.95 -6.34
N GLY A 54 -25.31 -8.83 -5.34
CA GLY A 54 -26.46 -9.01 -4.45
C GLY A 54 -26.59 -7.94 -3.36
N GLY A 55 -25.77 -6.90 -3.41
CA GLY A 55 -25.57 -5.96 -2.32
C GLY A 55 -24.60 -6.51 -1.27
N GLY A 56 -24.59 -5.87 -0.10
CA GLY A 56 -23.70 -6.24 0.99
C GLY A 56 -23.88 -5.33 2.19
N SER A 57 -23.41 -5.77 3.35
CA SER A 57 -23.33 -4.90 4.52
C SER A 57 -22.31 -3.78 4.28
N ALA A 58 -22.40 -2.70 5.06
CA ALA A 58 -21.42 -1.60 4.99
C ALA A 58 -19.97 -2.09 5.18
N VAL A 59 -19.76 -3.12 6.00
CA VAL A 59 -18.43 -3.71 6.24
C VAL A 59 -17.92 -4.46 5.01
N LYS A 60 -18.79 -5.17 4.28
CA LYS A 60 -18.41 -5.84 3.03
C LYS A 60 -18.11 -4.84 1.92
N TRP A 61 -18.87 -3.75 1.83
CA TRP A 61 -18.54 -2.62 0.95
C TRP A 61 -17.18 -2.01 1.30
N ALA A 62 -16.93 -1.71 2.58
CA ALA A 62 -15.65 -1.16 2.99
C ALA A 62 -14.49 -2.14 2.74
N SER A 63 -14.70 -3.45 2.90
CA SER A 63 -13.69 -4.47 2.57
C SER A 63 -13.45 -4.62 1.06
N ALA A 64 -14.43 -4.29 0.22
CA ALA A 64 -14.26 -4.31 -1.24
C ALA A 64 -13.48 -3.10 -1.77
N PHE A 65 -13.35 -2.03 -0.96
CA PHE A 65 -12.52 -0.85 -1.24
C PHE A 65 -11.31 -0.79 -0.30
N VAL A 66 -10.83 -1.96 0.15
CA VAL A 66 -9.79 -2.05 1.18
C VAL A 66 -8.51 -1.34 0.76
N THR A 67 -8.08 -1.51 -0.49
CA THR A 67 -6.87 -0.88 -1.02
C THR A 67 -7.03 0.63 -1.12
N SER A 68 -8.15 1.11 -1.68
CA SER A 68 -8.46 2.55 -1.73
C SER A 68 -8.50 3.19 -0.34
N ILE A 69 -9.08 2.51 0.65
CA ILE A 69 -9.14 3.00 2.04
C ILE A 69 -7.74 3.07 2.66
N ASP A 70 -6.92 2.06 2.42
CA ASP A 70 -5.53 2.01 2.89
C ASP A 70 -4.72 3.17 2.32
N GLU A 71 -4.76 3.36 1.00
CA GLU A 71 -4.04 4.46 0.34
C GLU A 71 -4.52 5.84 0.80
N ILE A 72 -5.82 6.05 0.98
CA ILE A 72 -6.35 7.31 1.55
C ILE A 72 -5.73 7.58 2.91
N ALA A 73 -5.65 6.56 3.78
CA ALA A 73 -5.06 6.71 5.10
C ALA A 73 -3.58 7.12 4.99
N TRP A 74 -2.81 6.48 4.11
CA TRP A 74 -1.41 6.82 3.86
C TRP A 74 -1.23 8.22 3.28
N PHE A 75 -2.03 8.63 2.29
CA PHE A 75 -1.97 9.98 1.74
C PHE A 75 -2.25 11.05 2.78
N VAL A 76 -3.26 10.84 3.63
CA VAL A 76 -3.58 11.78 4.69
C VAL A 76 -2.45 11.85 5.72
N LEU A 77 -1.85 10.72 6.09
CA LEU A 77 -0.68 10.71 6.98
C LEU A 77 0.52 11.45 6.36
N LEU A 78 0.80 11.24 5.08
CA LEU A 78 1.83 11.97 4.34
C LEU A 78 1.54 13.47 4.29
N ALA A 79 0.30 13.86 4.01
CA ALA A 79 -0.10 15.26 3.97
C ALA A 79 0.03 15.92 5.35
N LEU A 80 -0.36 15.24 6.43
CA LEU A 80 -0.16 15.70 7.80
C LEU A 80 1.32 15.89 8.12
N PHE A 81 2.16 14.94 7.69
CA PHE A 81 3.62 15.02 7.90
C PHE A 81 4.25 16.20 7.15
N GLU A 82 3.88 16.44 5.88
CA GLU A 82 4.37 17.60 5.13
C GLU A 82 3.86 18.92 5.71
N LEU A 83 2.63 18.93 6.22
CA LEU A 83 2.06 20.09 6.88
C LEU A 83 2.81 20.44 8.18
N GLU A 84 3.23 19.43 8.94
CA GLU A 84 4.03 19.55 10.17
C GLU A 84 5.47 20.01 9.90
N THR A 85 6.08 19.55 8.80
CA THR A 85 7.53 19.74 8.56
C THR A 85 7.87 20.86 7.58
N TYR A 86 6.94 21.26 6.71
CA TYR A 86 7.23 22.22 5.62
C TYR A 86 6.25 23.39 5.53
N VAL A 87 4.95 23.17 5.77
CA VAL A 87 3.93 24.20 5.48
C VAL A 87 3.64 25.12 6.67
N LEU A 88 3.51 24.58 7.88
CA LEU A 88 3.23 25.39 9.06
C LEU A 88 4.53 25.99 9.62
N SER A 89 4.53 27.30 9.85
CA SER A 89 5.51 27.93 10.73
C SER A 89 5.14 27.70 12.20
N ASP A 90 6.12 27.76 13.10
CA ASP A 90 5.92 27.54 14.55
C ASP A 90 4.80 28.43 15.14
N GLU A 91 4.62 29.63 14.59
CA GLU A 91 3.61 30.61 15.01
C GLU A 91 2.17 30.21 14.63
N ALA A 92 2.01 29.36 13.60
CA ALA A 92 0.73 28.83 13.16
C ALA A 92 0.29 27.59 13.96
N TYR A 93 1.20 27.01 14.78
CA TYR A 93 0.95 25.82 15.59
C TYR A 93 0.14 26.15 16.86
N LYS A 94 -1.18 26.30 16.68
CA LYS A 94 -2.11 26.51 17.79
C LYS A 94 -2.57 25.18 18.37
N PRO A 95 -2.92 25.09 19.67
CA PRO A 95 -3.42 23.86 20.29
C PRO A 95 -4.64 23.24 19.58
N SER A 96 -5.48 24.06 18.93
CA SER A 96 -6.62 23.58 18.14
C SER A 96 -6.21 22.87 16.86
N VAL A 97 -5.13 23.35 16.21
CA VAL A 97 -4.58 22.76 14.98
C VAL A 97 -3.90 21.43 15.31
N GLU A 98 -3.11 21.41 16.38
CA GLU A 98 -2.47 20.19 16.89
C GLU A 98 -3.50 19.10 17.26
N ASN A 99 -4.55 19.46 18.01
CA ASN A 99 -5.63 18.53 18.35
C ASN A 99 -6.37 18.00 17.12
N LEU A 100 -6.60 18.85 16.11
CA LEU A 100 -7.21 18.42 14.85
C LEU A 100 -6.30 17.42 14.12
N MET A 101 -5.01 17.73 13.97
CA MET A 101 -4.04 16.85 13.31
C MET A 101 -3.94 15.49 14.02
N HIS A 102 -3.93 15.48 15.36
CA HIS A 102 -3.98 14.24 16.14
C HIS A 102 -5.27 13.46 15.92
N GLY A 103 -6.42 14.13 15.89
CA GLY A 103 -7.71 13.51 15.59
C GLY A 103 -7.72 12.84 14.21
N VAL A 104 -7.22 13.54 13.18
CA VAL A 104 -7.11 12.99 11.82
C VAL A 104 -6.16 11.79 11.78
N ARG A 105 -5.01 11.86 12.48
CA ARG A 105 -4.06 10.74 12.58
C ARG A 105 -4.69 9.49 13.21
N ILE A 106 -5.51 9.65 14.24
CA ILE A 106 -6.26 8.55 14.87
C ILE A 106 -7.23 7.92 13.88
N ILE A 107 -7.93 8.73 13.06
CA ILE A 107 -8.83 8.23 12.01
C ILE A 107 -8.03 7.42 10.98
N CYS A 108 -6.90 7.92 10.50
CA CYS A 108 -6.04 7.17 9.58
C CYS A 108 -5.62 5.82 10.15
N TYR A 109 -5.18 5.76 11.40
CA TYR A 109 -4.81 4.49 12.03
C TYR A 109 -6.00 3.54 12.22
N PHE A 110 -7.21 4.06 12.40
CA PHE A 110 -8.41 3.23 12.37
C PHE A 110 -8.67 2.63 10.98
N LEU A 111 -8.46 3.40 9.91
CA LEU A 111 -8.55 2.90 8.54
C LEU A 111 -7.49 1.82 8.24
N LEU A 112 -6.24 2.05 8.64
CA LEU A 112 -5.17 1.03 8.50
C LEU A 112 -5.48 -0.24 9.31
N ALA A 113 -6.07 -0.09 10.51
CA ALA A 113 -6.52 -1.23 11.29
C ALA A 113 -7.69 -1.98 10.61
N HIS A 114 -8.56 -1.26 9.91
CA HIS A 114 -9.57 -1.87 9.04
C HIS A 114 -8.91 -2.67 7.92
N THR A 115 -7.87 -2.17 7.25
CA THR A 115 -7.14 -2.92 6.21
C THR A 115 -6.73 -4.31 6.69
N ILE A 116 -6.06 -4.36 7.85
CA ILE A 116 -5.64 -5.61 8.49
C ILE A 116 -6.83 -6.53 8.79
N TYR A 117 -7.92 -5.96 9.33
CA TYR A 117 -9.15 -6.70 9.58
C TYR A 117 -9.75 -7.29 8.30
N ALA A 118 -9.88 -6.49 7.24
CA ALA A 118 -10.48 -6.90 5.97
C ALA A 118 -9.69 -8.04 5.31
N TYR A 119 -8.37 -7.91 5.22
CA TYR A 119 -7.52 -8.99 4.70
C TYR A 119 -7.59 -10.26 5.55
N SER A 120 -7.60 -10.12 6.89
CA SER A 120 -7.75 -11.27 7.79
C SER A 120 -9.07 -12.01 7.58
N ILE A 121 -10.18 -11.28 7.43
CA ILE A 121 -11.48 -11.87 7.14
C ILE A 121 -11.51 -12.48 5.74
N GLY A 122 -10.92 -11.82 4.74
CA GLY A 122 -10.79 -12.36 3.39
C GLY A 122 -10.10 -13.72 3.36
N ILE A 123 -8.98 -13.86 4.09
CA ILE A 123 -8.30 -15.15 4.27
C ILE A 123 -9.26 -16.17 4.91
N ILE A 124 -9.91 -15.82 6.03
CA ILE A 124 -10.82 -16.74 6.74
C ILE A 124 -11.95 -17.23 5.81
N ASP A 125 -12.51 -16.36 4.98
CA ASP A 125 -13.60 -16.68 4.06
C ASP A 125 -13.15 -17.64 2.93
N LEU A 126 -11.86 -17.68 2.58
CA LEU A 126 -11.33 -18.51 1.48
C LEU A 126 -11.04 -19.98 1.85
N TYR A 127 -10.88 -20.33 3.13
CA TYR A 127 -10.50 -21.68 3.57
C TYR A 127 -11.64 -22.69 3.76
N PRO A 128 -12.85 -22.33 4.26
CA PRO A 128 -13.93 -23.29 4.46
C PRO A 128 -14.62 -23.70 3.15
N THR A 129 -14.18 -23.17 2.01
CA THR A 129 -14.80 -23.33 0.69
C THR A 129 -14.93 -24.80 0.29
N GLN A 130 -16.15 -25.19 -0.05
CA GLN A 130 -16.50 -26.52 -0.57
C GLN A 130 -16.85 -26.42 -2.05
N PRO A 131 -16.72 -27.52 -2.82
CA PRO A 131 -17.17 -27.55 -4.21
C PRO A 131 -18.64 -27.17 -4.31
N VAL A 132 -18.99 -26.36 -5.30
CA VAL A 132 -20.37 -26.01 -5.61
C VAL A 132 -21.10 -27.30 -6.07
N PRO A 133 -22.18 -27.70 -5.39
CA PRO A 133 -22.89 -28.92 -5.74
C PRO A 133 -23.40 -28.88 -7.18
N GLU A 134 -23.30 -30.02 -7.87
CA GLU A 134 -23.91 -30.25 -9.20
C GLU A 134 -23.38 -29.36 -10.34
N VAL A 135 -22.28 -28.61 -10.11
CA VAL A 135 -21.59 -27.82 -11.14
C VAL A 135 -20.32 -28.55 -11.58
N ASN A 136 -20.35 -29.11 -12.79
CA ASN A 136 -19.24 -29.80 -13.45
C ASN A 136 -18.69 -29.05 -14.67
N GLY A 137 -19.21 -27.86 -14.96
CA GLY A 137 -18.69 -26.95 -15.98
C GLY A 137 -19.32 -25.55 -15.86
N LEU A 138 -18.56 -24.52 -16.21
CA LEU A 138 -19.01 -23.12 -16.08
C LEU A 138 -20.24 -22.80 -16.92
N CYS A 139 -20.49 -23.52 -18.02
CA CYS A 139 -21.69 -23.28 -18.84
C CYS A 139 -23.01 -23.60 -18.12
N GLN A 140 -22.99 -24.36 -17.03
CA GLN A 140 -24.17 -24.55 -16.19
C GLN A 140 -24.51 -23.28 -15.38
N LEU A 141 -23.55 -22.37 -15.23
CA LEU A 141 -23.69 -21.08 -14.54
C LEU A 141 -23.84 -19.89 -15.50
N ALA A 142 -23.86 -20.16 -16.81
CA ALA A 142 -23.98 -19.12 -17.83
C ALA A 142 -25.28 -18.33 -17.65
N ASP A 143 -25.17 -17.01 -17.80
CA ASP A 143 -26.30 -16.07 -17.77
C ASP A 143 -27.07 -16.04 -16.43
N GLN A 144 -26.42 -16.48 -15.32
CA GLN A 144 -26.95 -16.41 -13.96
C GLN A 144 -26.34 -15.26 -13.12
N ASP A 145 -25.73 -14.28 -13.78
CA ASP A 145 -25.00 -13.17 -13.17
C ASP A 145 -23.81 -13.58 -12.26
N ILE A 146 -23.36 -14.83 -12.37
CA ILE A 146 -22.17 -15.35 -11.69
C ILE A 146 -20.93 -15.03 -12.53
N SER A 147 -19.86 -14.66 -11.86
CA SER A 147 -18.56 -14.40 -12.49
C SER A 147 -17.58 -15.52 -12.21
N TYR A 148 -16.73 -15.85 -13.17
CA TYR A 148 -15.55 -16.67 -12.94
C TYR A 148 -14.38 -15.76 -12.55
N THR A 149 -13.56 -16.18 -11.58
CA THR A 149 -12.31 -15.51 -11.25
C THR A 149 -11.11 -16.44 -11.31
N TYR A 150 -10.00 -15.92 -11.80
CA TYR A 150 -8.70 -16.58 -11.80
C TYR A 150 -7.62 -15.51 -11.67
N ASN A 151 -6.72 -15.65 -10.69
CA ASN A 151 -5.61 -14.71 -10.48
C ASN A 151 -6.05 -13.24 -10.40
N LEU A 152 -7.10 -12.95 -9.62
CA LEU A 152 -7.72 -11.61 -9.47
C LEU A 152 -8.39 -11.02 -10.72
N ASP A 153 -8.38 -11.71 -11.85
CA ASP A 153 -9.20 -11.33 -13.00
C ASP A 153 -10.62 -11.86 -12.82
N TYR A 154 -11.62 -11.04 -13.15
CA TYR A 154 -13.04 -11.39 -13.04
C TYR A 154 -13.71 -11.29 -14.41
N THR A 155 -14.53 -12.27 -14.75
CA THR A 155 -15.29 -12.28 -16.00
C THR A 155 -16.68 -12.82 -15.76
N VAL A 156 -17.72 -12.13 -16.24
CA VAL A 156 -19.10 -12.63 -16.17
C VAL A 156 -19.25 -13.85 -17.05
N ILE A 157 -19.82 -14.92 -16.51
CA ILE A 157 -20.02 -16.16 -17.25
C ILE A 157 -21.26 -16.01 -18.13
N ASP A 158 -21.08 -16.20 -19.43
CA ASP A 158 -22.16 -16.20 -20.41
C ASP A 158 -22.05 -17.39 -21.35
N SER A 159 -23.09 -17.61 -22.15
CA SER A 159 -23.14 -18.71 -23.11
C SER A 159 -22.06 -18.65 -24.21
N THR A 160 -21.39 -17.51 -24.38
CA THR A 160 -20.33 -17.30 -25.39
C THR A 160 -18.94 -17.65 -24.87
N ASN A 161 -18.67 -17.41 -23.58
CA ASN A 161 -17.34 -17.54 -22.99
C ASN A 161 -17.18 -18.76 -22.07
N CYS A 162 -18.27 -19.34 -21.55
CA CYS A 162 -18.22 -20.33 -20.48
C CYS A 162 -17.35 -21.57 -20.77
N SER A 163 -17.25 -21.97 -22.04
CA SER A 163 -16.46 -23.13 -22.47
C SER A 163 -14.95 -22.87 -22.55
N GLN A 164 -14.54 -21.61 -22.51
CA GLN A 164 -13.14 -21.17 -22.68
C GLN A 164 -12.49 -20.74 -21.36
N LEU A 165 -13.30 -20.39 -20.35
CA LEU A 165 -12.82 -19.84 -19.08
C LEU A 165 -12.09 -20.88 -18.21
N SER A 166 -12.58 -22.12 -18.14
CA SER A 166 -11.91 -23.21 -17.41
C SER A 166 -12.34 -24.58 -17.92
N ASN A 167 -11.42 -25.55 -17.88
CA ASN A 167 -11.68 -26.96 -18.17
C ASN A 167 -11.88 -27.80 -16.89
N ALA A 168 -11.94 -27.16 -15.72
CA ALA A 168 -12.17 -27.84 -14.45
C ALA A 168 -13.58 -28.42 -14.35
N ARG A 169 -13.75 -29.36 -13.41
CA ARG A 169 -15.03 -30.02 -13.11
C ARG A 169 -15.55 -29.75 -11.71
N GLU A 170 -14.79 -28.98 -10.94
CA GLU A 170 -15.13 -28.58 -9.59
C GLU A 170 -14.83 -27.09 -9.48
N PHE A 171 -15.79 -26.36 -8.92
CA PHE A 171 -15.74 -24.92 -8.74
C PHE A 171 -16.09 -24.59 -7.30
N PHE A 172 -15.64 -23.43 -6.81
CA PHE A 172 -15.74 -23.01 -5.42
C PHE A 172 -16.17 -21.55 -5.36
N TYR A 173 -16.98 -21.18 -4.36
CA TYR A 173 -17.29 -19.78 -4.07
C TYR A 173 -16.16 -19.18 -3.20
N PRO A 174 -15.31 -18.27 -3.71
CA PRO A 174 -14.21 -17.71 -2.94
C PRO A 174 -14.71 -16.53 -2.09
N GLY A 175 -15.46 -16.83 -1.03
CA GLY A 175 -15.99 -15.84 -0.07
C GLY A 175 -17.26 -15.08 -0.52
N PHE A 176 -17.63 -15.16 -1.80
CA PHE A 176 -18.85 -14.54 -2.34
C PHE A 176 -19.62 -15.53 -3.24
N GLU A 177 -20.94 -15.61 -3.08
CA GLU A 177 -21.80 -16.51 -3.87
C GLU A 177 -21.98 -16.05 -5.32
N SER A 178 -21.64 -14.80 -5.65
CA SER A 178 -21.72 -14.26 -7.02
C SER A 178 -20.48 -14.52 -7.86
N VAL A 179 -19.47 -15.20 -7.31
CA VAL A 179 -18.20 -15.47 -7.98
C VAL A 179 -17.81 -16.93 -7.76
N VAL A 180 -17.33 -17.61 -8.80
CA VAL A 180 -16.75 -18.94 -8.71
C VAL A 180 -15.32 -18.96 -9.23
N THR A 181 -14.52 -19.87 -8.69
CA THR A 181 -13.17 -20.17 -9.19
C THR A 181 -12.94 -21.68 -9.20
N ASP A 182 -11.95 -22.16 -9.95
CA ASP A 182 -11.53 -23.55 -9.87
C ASP A 182 -10.46 -23.77 -8.79
N ALA A 183 -10.02 -25.01 -8.58
CA ALA A 183 -9.06 -25.34 -7.54
C ALA A 183 -7.70 -24.62 -7.69
N ALA A 184 -7.27 -24.35 -8.93
CA ALA A 184 -6.02 -23.65 -9.19
C ALA A 184 -6.16 -22.16 -8.88
N GLY A 185 -7.23 -21.53 -9.35
CA GLY A 185 -7.56 -20.15 -9.04
C GLY A 185 -7.75 -19.91 -7.54
N LEU A 186 -8.44 -20.82 -6.84
CA LEU A 186 -8.61 -20.77 -5.38
C LEU A 186 -7.27 -20.84 -4.63
N SER A 187 -6.33 -21.68 -5.09
CA SER A 187 -5.00 -21.75 -4.49
C SER A 187 -4.25 -20.43 -4.64
N ILE A 188 -4.25 -19.86 -5.84
CA ILE A 188 -3.61 -18.57 -6.11
C ILE A 188 -4.24 -17.47 -5.26
N GLN A 189 -5.57 -17.40 -5.19
CA GLN A 189 -6.27 -16.38 -4.41
C GLN A 189 -5.96 -16.47 -2.90
N ARG A 190 -5.78 -17.68 -2.37
CA ARG A 190 -5.33 -17.87 -0.98
C ARG A 190 -3.92 -17.35 -0.75
N ASP A 191 -3.00 -17.64 -1.67
CA ASP A 191 -1.62 -17.17 -1.58
C ASP A 191 -1.56 -15.64 -1.65
N LEU A 192 -2.28 -15.03 -2.60
CA LEU A 192 -2.38 -13.58 -2.76
C LEU A 192 -2.97 -12.89 -1.53
N ALA A 193 -4.05 -13.43 -0.95
CA ALA A 193 -4.64 -12.86 0.26
C ALA A 193 -3.68 -12.84 1.47
N TRP A 194 -2.77 -13.83 1.55
CA TRP A 194 -1.70 -13.82 2.55
C TRP A 194 -0.63 -12.77 2.25
N VAL A 195 -0.27 -12.59 0.97
CA VAL A 195 0.68 -11.56 0.56
C VAL A 195 0.15 -10.18 0.93
N ASP A 196 -1.09 -9.87 0.61
CA ASP A 196 -1.76 -8.60 0.99
C ASP A 196 -1.69 -8.33 2.50
N LEU A 197 -2.02 -9.34 3.32
CA LEU A 197 -1.98 -9.22 4.77
C LEU A 197 -0.55 -8.98 5.28
N ILE A 198 0.42 -9.71 4.75
CA ILE A 198 1.83 -9.58 5.13
C ILE A 198 2.35 -8.19 4.76
N GLU A 199 2.07 -7.71 3.55
CA GLU A 199 2.49 -6.37 3.09
C GLU A 199 1.94 -5.27 3.99
N ALA A 200 0.64 -5.32 4.33
CA ALA A 200 0.03 -4.36 5.24
C ALA A 200 0.72 -4.34 6.62
N PHE A 201 1.07 -5.51 7.18
CA PHE A 201 1.84 -5.58 8.42
C PHE A 201 3.27 -5.05 8.27
N VAL A 202 3.94 -5.37 7.18
CA VAL A 202 5.31 -4.95 6.91
C VAL A 202 5.40 -3.43 6.80
N TRP A 203 4.47 -2.80 6.09
CA TRP A 203 4.37 -1.34 6.00
C TRP A 203 4.21 -0.68 7.38
N LEU A 204 3.30 -1.20 8.21
CA LEU A 204 3.13 -0.70 9.59
C LEU A 204 4.40 -0.89 10.44
N LEU A 205 5.09 -2.03 10.30
CA LEU A 205 6.35 -2.29 11.01
C LEU A 205 7.49 -1.38 10.55
N ILE A 206 7.55 -1.03 9.27
CA ILE A 206 8.52 -0.07 8.73
C ILE A 206 8.29 1.29 9.38
N VAL A 207 7.07 1.80 9.36
CA VAL A 207 6.73 3.09 9.97
C VAL A 207 7.01 3.08 11.46
N PHE A 208 6.62 2.03 12.16
CA PHE A 208 6.94 1.86 13.58
C PHE A 208 8.46 1.88 13.82
N THR A 209 9.24 1.19 12.98
CA THR A 209 10.70 1.15 13.09
C THR A 209 11.32 2.53 12.86
N ILE A 210 10.84 3.27 11.84
CA ILE A 210 11.30 4.64 11.55
C ILE A 210 10.98 5.56 12.74
N GLU A 211 9.74 5.54 13.23
CA GLU A 211 9.33 6.37 14.37
C GLU A 211 10.13 6.03 15.63
N PHE A 212 10.35 4.74 15.89
CA PHE A 212 11.20 4.28 16.98
C PHE A 212 12.62 4.81 16.86
N MET A 213 13.23 4.73 15.67
CA MET A 213 14.59 5.24 15.43
C MET A 213 14.67 6.74 15.64
N VAL A 214 13.69 7.51 15.15
CA VAL A 214 13.62 8.98 15.35
C VAL A 214 13.52 9.31 16.85
N ARG A 215 12.64 8.63 17.59
CA ARG A 215 12.49 8.83 19.05
C ARG A 215 13.76 8.49 19.83
N MET A 216 14.47 7.42 19.46
CA MET A 216 15.73 7.04 20.09
C MET A 216 16.84 8.04 19.78
N HIS A 217 16.90 8.53 18.55
CA HIS A 217 17.83 9.58 18.15
C HIS A 217 17.61 10.86 18.95
N ASN A 218 16.35 11.27 19.16
CA ASN A 218 16.00 12.44 19.98
C ASN A 218 16.42 12.30 21.45
N ARG A 219 16.63 11.07 21.94
CA ARG A 219 17.17 10.81 23.29
C ARG A 219 18.70 10.77 23.33
N GLY A 220 19.38 11.11 22.23
CA GLY A 220 20.84 11.04 22.10
C GLY A 220 21.38 9.62 21.91
N LEU A 221 20.52 8.62 21.74
CA LEU A 221 20.90 7.22 21.58
C LEU A 221 21.04 6.88 20.09
N THR A 222 22.16 7.29 19.52
CA THR A 222 22.44 7.14 18.07
C THR A 222 23.22 5.85 17.73
N SER A 223 23.69 5.12 18.74
CA SER A 223 24.52 3.92 18.57
C SER A 223 24.18 2.84 19.60
N GLY A 224 24.45 1.58 19.27
CA GLY A 224 24.23 0.42 20.14
C GLY A 224 23.43 -0.70 19.50
N SER A 225 23.38 -1.86 20.16
CA SER A 225 22.72 -3.07 19.65
C SER A 225 21.26 -2.84 19.21
N LEU A 226 20.52 -2.04 19.97
CA LEU A 226 19.12 -1.72 19.69
C LEU A 226 18.96 -0.88 18.41
N MET A 227 19.86 0.08 18.16
CA MET A 227 19.86 0.88 16.93
C MET A 227 20.31 0.04 15.72
N THR A 228 21.29 -0.85 15.91
CA THR A 228 21.69 -1.82 14.87
C THR A 228 20.54 -2.74 14.50
N LEU A 229 19.81 -3.27 15.50
CA LEU A 229 18.64 -4.11 15.28
C LEU A 229 17.56 -3.39 14.47
N ALA A 230 17.23 -2.14 14.82
CA ALA A 230 16.24 -1.35 14.10
C ALA A 230 16.66 -1.06 12.64
N ASN A 231 17.95 -0.78 12.40
CA ASN A 231 18.46 -0.60 11.03
C ASN A 231 18.38 -1.90 10.21
N VAL A 232 18.78 -3.03 10.80
CA VAL A 232 18.72 -4.33 10.13
C VAL A 232 17.28 -4.75 9.88
N SER A 233 16.37 -4.56 10.86
CA SER A 233 14.95 -4.90 10.68
C SER A 233 14.34 -4.11 9.53
N LYS A 234 14.64 -2.82 9.42
CA LYS A 234 14.18 -1.99 8.30
C LYS A 234 14.64 -2.53 6.94
N ILE A 235 15.92 -2.91 6.81
CA ILE A 235 16.46 -3.50 5.58
C ILE A 235 15.74 -4.82 5.24
N LEU A 236 15.51 -5.68 6.24
CA LEU A 236 14.80 -6.94 6.04
C LEU A 236 13.33 -6.72 5.63
N LEU A 237 12.66 -5.74 6.25
CA LEU A 237 11.27 -5.39 5.93
C LEU A 237 11.13 -4.87 4.50
N TYR A 238 11.98 -3.93 4.07
CA TYR A 238 12.01 -3.49 2.66
C TYR A 238 12.39 -4.64 1.71
N GLY A 239 13.27 -5.55 2.13
CA GLY A 239 13.57 -6.77 1.38
C GLY A 239 12.36 -7.68 1.19
N LEU A 240 11.50 -7.79 2.21
CA LEU A 240 10.27 -8.57 2.13
C LEU A 240 9.25 -7.95 1.16
N LEU A 241 9.13 -6.62 1.17
CA LEU A 241 8.32 -5.90 0.18
C LEU A 241 8.80 -6.12 -1.25
N LEU A 242 10.11 -6.09 -1.49
CA LEU A 242 10.67 -6.41 -2.82
C LEU A 242 10.41 -7.86 -3.24
N LEU A 243 10.36 -8.81 -2.30
CA LEU A 243 9.97 -10.19 -2.58
C LEU A 243 8.49 -10.30 -2.94
N ALA A 244 7.62 -9.54 -2.25
CA ALA A 244 6.20 -9.47 -2.59
C ALA A 244 6.00 -8.85 -3.98
N ALA A 245 6.67 -7.73 -4.29
CA ALA A 245 6.70 -7.15 -5.64
C ALA A 245 7.19 -8.16 -6.71
N ALA A 246 8.21 -8.97 -6.41
CA ALA A 246 8.65 -10.02 -7.33
C ALA A 246 7.59 -11.12 -7.53
N TYR A 247 6.83 -11.44 -6.48
CA TYR A 247 5.71 -12.39 -6.55
C TYR A 247 4.54 -11.84 -7.38
N TRP A 248 4.17 -10.56 -7.18
CA TRP A 248 3.21 -9.85 -8.03
C TRP A 248 3.66 -9.85 -9.50
N ALA A 249 4.93 -9.55 -9.76
CA ALA A 249 5.48 -9.58 -11.12
C ALA A 249 5.39 -10.98 -11.76
N PHE A 250 5.67 -12.04 -10.98
CA PHE A 250 5.54 -13.42 -11.43
C PHE A 250 4.10 -13.77 -11.83
N LEU A 251 3.10 -13.21 -11.14
CA LEU A 251 1.68 -13.34 -11.45
C LEU A 251 1.15 -12.28 -12.42
N THR A 252 2.05 -11.51 -13.05
CA THR A 252 1.75 -10.46 -14.05
C THR A 252 0.94 -9.26 -13.54
N HIS A 253 0.97 -9.05 -12.23
CA HIS A 253 0.26 -8.01 -11.49
C HIS A 253 1.05 -6.70 -11.44
N TRP A 254 1.29 -6.09 -12.61
CA TRP A 254 2.22 -4.96 -12.76
C TRP A 254 1.83 -3.67 -12.04
N LEU A 255 0.53 -3.44 -11.80
CA LEU A 255 0.06 -2.28 -11.03
C LEU A 255 0.59 -2.37 -9.59
N TYR A 256 0.43 -3.52 -8.94
CA TYR A 256 0.90 -3.77 -7.57
C TYR A 256 2.44 -3.72 -7.48
N VAL A 257 3.16 -4.21 -8.50
CA VAL A 257 4.63 -4.06 -8.57
C VAL A 257 5.03 -2.59 -8.63
N TRP A 258 4.35 -1.81 -9.46
CA TRP A 258 4.62 -0.39 -9.64
C TRP A 258 4.35 0.38 -8.35
N ASP A 259 3.20 0.14 -7.74
CA ASP A 259 2.78 0.70 -6.46
C ASP A 259 3.85 0.50 -5.38
N GLU A 260 4.25 -0.75 -5.15
CA GLU A 260 5.23 -1.11 -4.12
C GLU A 260 6.57 -0.39 -4.33
N LEU A 261 7.06 -0.32 -5.56
CA LEU A 261 8.31 0.39 -5.89
C LEU A 261 8.20 1.90 -5.66
N VAL A 262 7.05 2.51 -5.99
CA VAL A 262 6.82 3.95 -5.81
C VAL A 262 6.72 4.29 -4.33
N TRP A 263 6.01 3.49 -3.53
CA TRP A 263 5.92 3.71 -2.08
C TRP A 263 7.26 3.53 -1.39
N ILE A 264 8.03 2.48 -1.71
CA ILE A 264 9.39 2.30 -1.18
C ILE A 264 10.26 3.51 -1.49
N ALA A 265 10.22 3.99 -2.74
CA ALA A 265 10.97 5.19 -3.14
C ALA A 265 10.48 6.45 -2.41
N GLY A 266 9.17 6.58 -2.21
CA GLY A 266 8.55 7.70 -1.50
C GLY A 266 8.97 7.76 -0.04
N PHE A 267 8.86 6.64 0.70
CA PHE A 267 9.30 6.55 2.08
C PHE A 267 10.81 6.76 2.22
N ALA A 268 11.63 6.19 1.33
CA ALA A 268 13.07 6.43 1.33
C ALA A 268 13.41 7.92 1.12
N ALA A 269 12.70 8.62 0.23
CA ALA A 269 12.90 10.04 -0.01
C ALA A 269 12.50 10.90 1.21
N ILE A 270 11.43 10.53 1.92
CA ILE A 270 11.00 11.21 3.16
C ILE A 270 12.04 11.00 4.27
N GLU A 271 12.51 9.76 4.47
CA GLU A 271 13.51 9.44 5.49
C GLU A 271 14.80 10.26 5.31
N MET A 272 15.29 10.39 4.07
CA MET A 272 16.48 11.19 3.77
C MET A 272 16.26 12.68 4.09
N ASN A 273 15.09 13.21 3.77
CA ASN A 273 14.76 14.61 4.07
C ASN A 273 14.67 14.88 5.58
N VAL A 274 14.08 13.96 6.35
CA VAL A 274 14.00 14.07 7.82
C VAL A 274 15.39 14.03 8.46
N ALA A 275 16.29 13.19 7.96
CA ALA A 275 17.65 13.09 8.47
C ALA A 275 18.42 14.41 8.27
N GLU A 276 18.38 14.97 7.05
CA GLU A 276 19.10 16.22 6.74
C GLU A 276 18.50 17.44 7.46
N TRP A 277 17.18 17.57 7.55
CA TRP A 277 16.54 18.67 8.31
C TRP A 277 16.92 18.63 9.80
N ARG A 278 17.04 17.43 10.38
CA ARG A 278 17.45 17.27 11.77
C ARG A 278 18.91 17.67 11.99
N ASP A 279 19.80 17.31 11.05
CA ASP A 279 21.20 17.71 11.13
C ASP A 279 21.33 19.25 11.05
N GLU A 280 20.53 19.92 10.22
CA GLU A 280 20.46 21.38 10.16
C GLU A 280 19.99 22.03 11.48
N LEU A 281 18.99 21.45 12.17
CA LEU A 281 18.54 21.94 13.48
C LEU A 281 19.62 21.79 14.56
N LEU A 282 20.32 20.65 14.60
CA LEU A 282 21.40 20.41 15.55
C LEU A 282 22.58 21.37 15.33
N GLU A 283 22.90 21.71 14.08
CA GLU A 283 23.92 22.71 13.76
C GLU A 283 23.49 24.12 14.22
N GLN A 284 22.22 24.48 14.09
CA GLN A 284 21.68 25.76 14.57
C GLN A 284 21.68 25.86 16.10
N GLU A 285 21.29 24.80 16.82
CA GLU A 285 21.35 24.76 18.30
C GLU A 285 22.78 24.84 18.82
N GLN A 286 23.76 24.26 18.12
CA GLN A 286 25.17 24.33 18.49
C GLN A 286 25.82 25.68 18.17
N ALA A 287 25.23 26.45 17.25
CA ALA A 287 25.71 27.77 16.86
C ALA A 287 25.09 28.93 17.69
N ALA A 288 24.05 28.65 18.47
CA ALA A 288 23.37 29.58 19.38
C ALA A 288 23.96 29.53 20.80
#